data_AF-A0AAD4UHR7-F1
#
_entry.id   AF-A0AAD4UHR7-F1
#
_cell.length_a   1.000
_cell.length_b   1.000
_cell.length_c   1.000
_cell.angle_alpha   90.00
_cell.angle_beta   90.00
_cell.angle_gamma   90.00
#
_symmetry.space_group_name_H-M   'P 1'
#
loop_
_entity.id
_entity.type
_entity.pdbx_description
1 polymer ?
#
loop_
_entity_poly.entity_id
_entity_poly.type
_entity_poly.pdbx_seq_one_letter_code
_entity_poly.pdbx_strand_id
1 'polypeptide(L)'
;MVMAEGTAVLRRNRPGTKAQDFYNWPDESFDEMDSTLAVQQYIQQNIRADCSNIDKILEPPEGQDEGVWKYEHLRQFCLELNGLAVKLQSECHPDTCTQMTATEQWIFLCAAHKTPKE
;
A
#
# COMPACT_ATOMS: atom_id res chain seq x y z
N MET A 1 11.80 42.51 -1.94
CA MET A 1 11.79 41.41 -2.93
C MET A 1 10.97 40.30 -2.30
N VAL A 2 9.70 40.16 -2.71
CA VAL A 2 8.81 39.13 -2.15
C VAL A 2 9.22 37.82 -2.82
N MET A 3 9.87 36.94 -2.07
CA MET A 3 10.13 35.58 -2.51
C MET A 3 8.76 34.92 -2.64
N ALA A 4 8.36 34.59 -3.86
CA ALA A 4 7.17 33.78 -4.08
C ALA A 4 7.39 32.44 -3.38
N GLU A 5 6.62 32.17 -2.33
CA GLU A 5 6.51 30.85 -1.72
C GLU A 5 6.22 29.86 -2.84
N GLY A 6 7.13 28.90 -3.05
CA GLY A 6 6.93 27.84 -4.02
C GLY A 6 5.58 27.19 -3.75
N THR A 7 4.75 27.04 -4.79
CA THR A 7 3.44 26.40 -4.71
C THR A 7 3.56 25.07 -3.97
N ALA A 8 3.06 24.99 -2.74
CA ALA A 8 3.09 23.77 -1.95
C ALA A 8 2.44 22.63 -2.73
N VAL A 9 3.17 21.53 -2.92
CA VAL A 9 2.68 20.36 -3.65
C VAL A 9 1.66 19.64 -2.78
N LEU A 10 0.38 19.79 -3.12
CA LEU A 10 -0.69 19.10 -2.39
C LEU A 10 -0.70 17.61 -2.78
N ARG A 11 -0.14 16.72 -1.95
CA ARG A 11 -0.12 15.25 -2.10
C ARG A 11 -1.51 14.61 -1.87
N ARG A 12 -2.51 15.02 -2.64
CA ARG A 12 -3.90 14.53 -2.55
C ARG A 12 -4.48 14.30 -3.94
N ASN A 13 -5.08 13.12 -4.15
CA ASN A 13 -5.86 12.87 -5.36
C ASN A 13 -7.18 13.63 -5.28
N ARG A 14 -7.49 14.37 -6.34
CA ARG A 14 -8.74 15.12 -6.45
C ARG A 14 -9.87 14.20 -6.92
N PRO A 15 -11.13 14.50 -6.61
CA PRO A 15 -12.25 13.79 -7.23
C PRO A 15 -12.11 13.81 -8.76
N GLY A 16 -12.21 12.64 -9.40
CA GLY A 16 -12.04 12.49 -10.84
C GLY A 16 -10.60 12.40 -11.36
N THR A 17 -9.58 12.33 -10.48
CA THR A 17 -8.20 12.02 -10.89
C THR A 17 -8.18 10.69 -11.65
N LYS A 18 -7.61 10.71 -12.87
CA LYS A 18 -7.48 9.50 -13.69
C LYS A 18 -6.53 8.51 -13.03
N ALA A 19 -6.71 7.22 -13.30
CA ALA A 19 -5.85 6.18 -12.76
C ALA A 19 -4.35 6.42 -13.04
N GLN A 20 -4.01 6.91 -14.24
CA GLN A 20 -2.63 7.23 -14.64
C GLN A 20 -2.01 8.40 -13.85
N ASP A 21 -2.84 9.29 -13.31
CA ASP A 21 -2.41 10.49 -12.56
C ASP A 21 -2.53 10.26 -11.05
N PHE A 22 -3.01 9.09 -10.64
CA PHE A 22 -3.31 8.76 -9.26
C PHE A 22 -2.01 8.59 -8.48
N TYR A 23 -1.86 9.40 -7.43
CA TYR A 23 -0.65 9.47 -6.62
C TYR A 23 0.63 9.86 -7.39
N ASN A 24 0.52 10.44 -8.59
CA ASN A 24 1.67 10.82 -9.41
C ASN A 24 2.23 12.19 -9.01
N TRP A 25 2.71 12.31 -7.77
CA TRP A 25 3.36 13.52 -7.25
C TRP A 25 4.88 13.38 -7.34
N PRO A 26 5.64 14.49 -7.43
CA PRO A 26 7.10 14.46 -7.36
C PRO A 26 7.61 13.77 -6.09
N ASP A 27 8.77 13.12 -6.19
CA ASP A 27 9.43 12.55 -5.03
C ASP A 27 9.89 13.64 -4.05
N GLU A 28 9.83 13.34 -2.76
CA GLU A 28 10.30 14.20 -1.67
C GLU A 28 11.20 13.38 -0.75
N SER A 29 12.17 14.05 -0.13
CA SER A 29 13.04 13.41 0.84
C SER A 29 12.24 13.10 2.12
N PHE A 30 12.65 12.07 2.86
CA PHE A 30 11.94 11.69 4.09
C PHE A 30 11.89 12.84 5.11
N ASP A 31 12.96 13.62 5.22
CA ASP A 31 13.07 14.75 6.16
C ASP A 31 12.14 15.92 5.82
N GLU A 32 11.72 16.03 4.56
CA GLU A 32 10.79 17.07 4.08
C GLU A 32 9.31 16.64 4.19
N MET A 33 9.04 15.37 4.48
CA MET A 33 7.67 14.85 4.61
C MET A 33 7.01 15.29 5.92
N ASP A 34 6.38 16.47 5.91
CA ASP A 34 5.60 16.98 7.04
C ASP A 34 4.18 16.38 7.07
N SER A 35 4.10 15.09 7.45
CA SER A 35 2.82 14.37 7.55
C SER A 35 2.84 13.31 8.64
N THR A 36 1.70 13.09 9.31
CA THR A 36 1.51 11.94 10.21
C THR A 36 1.63 10.60 9.50
N LEU A 37 1.61 10.58 8.17
CA LEU A 37 1.75 9.41 7.32
C LEU A 37 3.08 9.39 6.55
N ALA A 38 4.10 10.14 7.00
CA ALA A 38 5.40 10.24 6.31
C ALA A 38 6.01 8.88 5.97
N VAL A 39 6.03 7.94 6.93
CA VAL A 39 6.55 6.58 6.72
C VAL A 39 5.79 5.84 5.62
N GLN A 40 4.46 5.87 5.66
CA GLN A 40 3.62 5.27 4.63
C GLN A 40 3.88 5.90 3.26
N GLN A 41 3.98 7.23 3.19
CA GLN A 41 4.24 7.97 1.96
C GLN A 41 5.60 7.60 1.37
N TYR A 42 6.63 7.50 2.20
CA TYR A 42 7.97 7.10 1.78
C TYR A 42 8.01 5.68 1.22
N ILE A 43 7.39 4.71 1.90
CA ILE A 43 7.25 3.33 1.39
C ILE A 43 6.56 3.33 0.03
N GLN A 44 5.43 4.02 -0.09
CA GLN A 44 4.66 4.07 -1.34
C GLN A 44 5.41 4.77 -2.47
N GLN A 45 6.21 5.80 -2.16
CA GLN A 45 7.06 6.50 -3.12
C GLN A 45 8.13 5.55 -3.67
N ASN A 46 8.83 4.81 -2.79
CA ASN A 46 9.84 3.84 -3.22
C ASN A 46 9.26 2.71 -4.08
N ILE A 47 8.09 2.17 -3.70
CA ILE A 47 7.39 1.14 -4.49
C ILE A 47 7.02 1.66 -5.88
N ARG A 48 6.55 2.93 -5.98
CA ARG A 48 6.16 3.54 -7.26
C ARG A 48 7.35 3.91 -8.13
N ALA A 49 8.47 4.30 -7.52
CA ALA A 49 9.69 4.61 -8.23
C ALA A 49 10.28 3.35 -8.91
N ASP A 50 10.36 2.24 -8.17
CA ASP A 50 10.78 0.94 -8.71
C ASP A 50 10.31 -0.22 -7.81
N CYS A 51 9.24 -0.89 -8.20
CA CYS A 51 8.68 -2.01 -7.44
C CYS A 51 9.56 -3.27 -7.44
N SER A 52 10.57 -3.34 -8.30
CA SER A 52 11.50 -4.48 -8.37
C SER A 52 12.70 -4.30 -7.43
N ASN A 53 12.97 -3.08 -6.97
CA ASN A 53 14.06 -2.76 -6.07
C ASN A 53 13.67 -2.99 -4.60
N ILE A 54 13.56 -4.27 -4.23
CA ILE A 54 13.15 -4.71 -2.90
C ILE A 54 14.09 -4.18 -1.82
N ASP A 55 15.40 -4.18 -2.08
CA ASP A 55 16.41 -3.71 -1.13
C ASP A 55 16.15 -2.24 -0.74
N LYS A 56 15.91 -1.38 -1.73
CA LYS A 56 15.57 0.04 -1.47
C LYS A 56 14.22 0.20 -0.76
N ILE A 57 13.23 -0.62 -1.08
CA ILE A 57 11.89 -0.53 -0.47
C ILE A 57 11.93 -0.91 1.02
N LEU A 58 12.77 -1.86 1.39
CA LEU A 58 12.87 -2.37 2.77
C LEU A 58 13.85 -1.58 3.64
N GLU A 59 14.73 -0.77 3.04
CA GLU A 59 15.70 0.06 3.76
C GLU A 59 14.99 1.21 4.50
N PRO A 60 14.99 1.22 5.85
CA PRO A 60 14.37 2.29 6.62
C PRO A 60 15.20 3.58 6.54
N PRO A 61 14.56 4.76 6.61
CA PRO A 61 15.27 6.03 6.81
C PRO A 61 16.11 6.03 8.09
N GLU A 62 17.19 6.81 8.11
CA GLU A 62 18.04 6.93 9.28
C GLU A 62 17.25 7.43 10.49
N GLY A 63 17.41 6.76 11.64
CA GLY A 63 16.72 7.12 12.88
C GLY A 63 15.25 6.73 12.96
N GLN A 64 14.67 6.08 11.93
CA GLN A 64 13.29 5.60 11.96
C GLN A 64 13.13 4.42 12.93
N ASP A 65 12.06 4.43 13.73
CA ASP A 65 11.72 3.32 14.62
C ASP A 65 11.36 2.05 13.82
N GLU A 66 12.02 0.94 14.15
CA GLU A 66 11.87 -0.35 13.46
C GLU A 66 10.45 -0.92 13.62
N GLY A 67 9.81 -0.72 14.78
CA GLY A 67 8.45 -1.19 15.05
C GLY A 67 7.43 -0.46 14.17
N VAL A 68 7.54 0.86 14.07
CA VAL A 68 6.74 1.69 13.18
C VAL A 68 6.98 1.31 11.72
N TRP A 69 8.25 1.11 11.31
CA TRP A 69 8.59 0.71 9.94
C TRP A 69 7.90 -0.60 9.53
N LYS A 70 8.02 -1.63 10.36
CA LYS A 70 7.36 -2.93 10.14
C LYS A 70 5.84 -2.82 10.11
N TYR A 71 5.27 -2.02 11.01
CA TYR A 71 3.84 -1.80 11.08
C TYR A 71 3.28 -1.13 9.82
N GLU A 72 3.98 -0.11 9.30
CA GLU A 72 3.55 0.58 8.09
C GLU A 72 3.72 -0.29 6.83
N HIS A 73 4.77 -1.13 6.76
CA HIS A 73 4.85 -2.15 5.69
C HIS A 73 3.68 -3.15 5.75
N LEU A 74 3.30 -3.61 6.94
CA LEU A 74 2.13 -4.49 7.11
C LEU A 74 0.86 -3.81 6.61
N ARG A 75 0.65 -2.54 6.96
CA ARG A 75 -0.46 -1.74 6.43
C ARG A 75 -0.41 -1.63 4.91
N GLN A 76 0.78 -1.40 4.34
CA GLN A 76 0.96 -1.31 2.89
C GLN A 76 0.57 -2.61 2.19
N PHE A 77 0.93 -3.78 2.73
CA PHE A 77 0.49 -5.07 2.16
C PHE A 77 -1.04 -5.20 2.16
N CYS A 78 -1.72 -4.82 3.23
CA CYS A 78 -3.18 -4.84 3.28
C CYS A 78 -3.80 -3.92 2.22
N LEU A 79 -3.22 -2.73 1.99
CA LEU A 79 -3.70 -1.80 0.96
C LEU A 79 -3.56 -2.39 -0.45
N GLU A 80 -2.41 -2.96 -0.78
CA GLU A 80 -2.17 -3.57 -2.09
C GLU A 80 -3.02 -4.84 -2.32
N LEU A 81 -3.14 -5.69 -1.30
CA LEU A 81 -3.97 -6.90 -1.35
C LEU A 81 -5.44 -6.58 -1.57
N ASN A 82 -5.96 -5.50 -0.99
CA ASN A 82 -7.33 -5.06 -1.24
C ASN A 82 -7.56 -4.73 -2.71
N GLY A 83 -6.60 -4.05 -3.36
CA GLY A 83 -6.67 -3.75 -4.78
C GLY A 83 -6.68 -5.01 -5.64
N LEU A 84 -5.83 -5.99 -5.30
CA LEU A 84 -5.81 -7.29 -5.97
C LEU A 84 -7.12 -8.07 -5.78
N ALA A 85 -7.62 -8.13 -4.55
CA ALA A 85 -8.86 -8.84 -4.22
C ALA A 85 -10.04 -8.29 -5.02
N VAL A 86 -10.18 -6.97 -5.14
CA VAL A 86 -11.23 -6.34 -5.96
C VAL A 86 -11.09 -6.71 -7.44
N LYS A 87 -9.87 -6.74 -7.99
CA LYS A 87 -9.65 -7.15 -9.39
C LYS A 87 -10.03 -8.61 -9.65
N LEU A 88 -9.91 -9.48 -8.64
CA LEU A 88 -10.24 -10.89 -8.74
C LEU A 88 -11.73 -11.20 -8.50
N GLN A 89 -12.55 -10.23 -8.06
CA GLN A 89 -13.97 -10.45 -7.78
C GLN A 89 -14.79 -10.89 -9.00
N SER A 90 -14.34 -10.62 -10.23
CA SER A 90 -15.01 -11.11 -11.44
C SER A 90 -14.82 -12.60 -11.69
N GLU A 91 -13.80 -13.21 -11.10
CA GLU A 91 -13.43 -14.62 -11.34
C GLU A 91 -13.70 -15.50 -10.10
N CYS A 92 -13.58 -14.92 -8.91
CA CYS A 92 -13.78 -15.61 -7.64
C CYS A 92 -15.24 -15.50 -7.19
N HIS A 93 -16.00 -16.57 -7.41
CA HIS A 93 -17.41 -16.66 -7.03
C HIS A 93 -17.63 -17.86 -6.10
N PRO A 94 -18.67 -17.86 -5.25
CA PRO A 94 -18.97 -19.01 -4.38
C PRO A 94 -19.18 -20.32 -5.15
N ASP A 95 -19.64 -20.25 -6.39
CA ASP A 95 -19.90 -21.42 -7.24
C ASP A 95 -18.61 -21.98 -7.88
N THR A 96 -17.57 -21.15 -8.02
CA THR A 96 -16.26 -21.53 -8.61
C THR A 96 -15.20 -21.81 -7.55
N CYS A 97 -15.11 -20.92 -6.56
CA CYS A 97 -14.26 -21.01 -5.38
C CYS A 97 -15.09 -21.43 -4.16
N THR A 98 -15.56 -22.67 -4.17
CA THR A 98 -16.45 -23.23 -3.13
C THR A 98 -15.78 -23.34 -1.76
N GLN A 99 -14.44 -23.34 -1.72
CA GLN A 99 -13.61 -23.38 -0.51
C GLN A 99 -12.41 -22.44 -0.69
N MET A 100 -11.92 -21.87 0.41
CA MET A 100 -10.70 -21.03 0.40
C MET A 100 -9.45 -21.91 0.33
N THR A 101 -9.07 -22.31 -0.88
CA THR A 101 -7.96 -23.23 -1.15
C THR A 101 -6.73 -22.53 -1.70
N ALA A 102 -5.54 -23.07 -1.43
CA ALA A 102 -4.34 -22.79 -2.20
C ALA A 102 -3.79 -24.10 -2.74
N THR A 103 -3.98 -24.33 -4.05
CA THR A 103 -3.77 -25.64 -4.70
C THR A 103 -4.65 -26.74 -4.07
N GLU A 104 -4.40 -28.00 -4.41
CA GLU A 104 -5.10 -29.15 -3.83
C GLU A 104 -4.60 -29.52 -2.41
N GLN A 105 -3.52 -28.88 -1.94
CA GLN A 105 -2.83 -29.29 -0.72
C GLN A 105 -3.31 -28.57 0.54
N TRP A 106 -3.88 -27.36 0.41
CA TRP A 106 -4.17 -26.49 1.55
C TRP A 106 -5.56 -25.89 1.46
N ILE A 107 -6.32 -26.02 2.54
CA ILE A 107 -7.60 -25.34 2.77
C ILE A 107 -7.40 -24.39 3.96
N PHE A 108 -7.81 -23.13 3.78
CA PHE A 108 -7.80 -22.12 4.83
C PHE A 108 -9.20 -21.96 5.39
N LEU A 109 -9.33 -22.05 6.72
CA LEU A 109 -10.60 -21.86 7.39
C LEU A 109 -10.65 -20.49 8.07
N CYS A 110 -11.80 -19.83 7.95
CA CYS A 110 -11.97 -18.50 8.54
C CYS A 110 -12.16 -18.58 10.06
N ALA A 111 -11.17 -18.06 10.81
CA ALA A 111 -11.20 -18.01 12.27
C ALA A 111 -12.19 -16.99 12.85
N ALA A 112 -12.79 -16.11 12.03
CA ALA A 112 -13.82 -15.17 12.47
C ALA A 112 -15.14 -15.87 12.83
N HIS A 113 -15.32 -17.13 12.38
CA HIS A 113 -16.48 -17.93 12.72
C HIS A 113 -16.22 -18.71 14.03
N LYS A 114 -17.21 -18.73 14.95
CA LYS A 114 -17.13 -19.49 16.21
C LYS A 114 -16.81 -20.97 16.01
N THR A 115 -17.26 -21.53 14.90
CA THR A 115 -16.83 -22.84 14.40
C THR A 115 -16.28 -22.59 12.99
N PRO A 116 -15.04 -23.03 12.70
CA PRO A 116 -14.47 -22.87 11.37
C PRO A 116 -15.43 -23.45 10.32
N LYS A 117 -15.75 -22.64 9.30
CA LYS A 117 -16.57 -23.07 8.16
C LYS A 117 -15.67 -23.26 6.95
N GLU A 118 -15.94 -24.32 6.22
CA GLU A 118 -15.45 -24.54 4.85
C GLU A 118 -16.18 -23.61 3.88
#